data_AF-A0A1G9QFI2-F1
#
_entry.id   AF-A0A1G9QFI2-F1
#
_cell.length_a   1.000
_cell.length_b   1.000
_cell.length_c   1.000
_cell.angle_alpha   90.00
_cell.angle_beta   90.00
_cell.angle_gamma   90.00
#
_symmetry.space_group_name_H-M   'P 1'
#
loop_
_entity.id
_entity.type
_entity.pdbx_description
1 polymer ?
#
loop_
_entity_poly.entity_id
_entity_poly.type
_entity_poly.pdbx_seq_one_letter_code
_entity_poly.pdbx_strand_id
1 'polypeptide(L)'
;MIKDDRSVPAQWRDPSTVVFGLGDAAKTTLPEAVGPVPAGTAWMVGTTQQAGLPWIGANTQHESLGGTTSVTWTLTGFEGPGAMVVFTQGSLGQIVGEEWFRASGGQV
;
A
#
# COMPACT_ATOMS: atom_id res chain seq x y z
N MET A 1 -14.02 6.38 -1.60
CA MET A 1 -14.47 5.67 -0.38
C MET A 1 -13.42 4.65 0.01
N ILE A 2 -13.25 4.39 1.30
CA ILE A 2 -12.40 3.30 1.85
C ILE A 2 -13.31 2.24 2.45
N LYS A 3 -13.08 0.96 2.13
CA LYS A 3 -13.75 -0.16 2.78
C LYS A 3 -13.06 -0.44 4.11
N ASP A 4 -13.79 -0.39 5.21
CA ASP A 4 -13.30 -0.57 6.58
C ASP A 4 -13.97 -1.79 7.23
N ASP A 5 -13.25 -2.91 7.25
CA ASP A 5 -13.73 -4.21 7.74
C ASP A 5 -13.39 -4.43 9.25
N ARG A 6 -13.10 -3.36 10.01
CA ARG A 6 -12.89 -3.45 11.48
C ARG A 6 -14.16 -3.79 12.26
N SER A 7 -15.33 -3.65 11.64
CA SER A 7 -16.63 -4.04 12.17
C SER A 7 -17.36 -4.95 11.18
N VAL A 8 -18.36 -5.69 11.67
CA VAL A 8 -19.24 -6.51 10.84
C VAL A 8 -20.68 -5.97 10.95
N PRO A 9 -21.31 -5.53 9.84
CA PRO A 9 -20.77 -5.47 8.49
C PRO A 9 -19.67 -4.40 8.31
N ALA A 10 -18.91 -4.53 7.23
CA ALA A 10 -17.96 -3.54 6.75
C ALA A 10 -18.61 -2.15 6.60
N GLN A 11 -17.84 -1.09 6.85
CA GLN A 11 -18.31 0.28 6.68
C GLN A 11 -17.51 1.00 5.59
N TRP A 12 -18.19 1.81 4.78
CA TRP A 12 -17.53 2.70 3.84
C TRP A 12 -17.18 4.03 4.53
N ARG A 13 -15.90 4.42 4.48
CA ARG A 13 -15.37 5.65 5.09
C ARG A 13 -14.98 6.68 4.02
N ASP A 14 -15.09 7.95 4.38
CA ASP A 14 -14.50 9.03 3.60
C ASP A 14 -12.96 8.93 3.68
N PRO A 15 -12.23 8.87 2.55
CA PRO A 15 -10.77 8.79 2.55
C PRO A 15 -10.07 9.91 3.35
N SER A 16 -10.68 11.10 3.45
CA SER A 16 -10.13 12.22 4.23
C SER A 16 -10.16 12.00 5.74
N THR A 17 -10.91 11.00 6.22
CA THR A 17 -11.08 10.69 7.65
C THR A 17 -10.20 9.53 8.13
N VAL A 18 -9.44 8.89 7.24
CA VAL A 18 -8.64 7.69 7.55
C VAL A 18 -7.19 7.93 7.21
N VAL A 19 -6.31 7.69 8.18
CA VAL A 19 -4.86 7.68 7.99
C VAL A 19 -4.32 6.30 8.35
N PHE A 20 -3.51 5.73 7.47
CA PHE A 20 -2.83 4.46 7.71
C PHE A 20 -1.39 4.73 8.18
N GLY A 21 -1.15 4.56 9.48
CA GLY A 21 0.18 4.71 10.06
C GLY A 21 0.98 3.41 10.03
N LEU A 22 2.25 3.48 9.65
CA LEU A 22 3.20 2.38 9.79
C LEU A 22 4.16 2.68 10.94
N GLY A 23 3.93 2.01 12.08
CA GLY A 23 4.78 2.13 13.27
C GLY A 23 5.90 1.08 13.29
N ASP A 24 6.52 0.89 14.46
CA ASP A 24 7.65 -0.04 14.65
C ASP A 24 7.34 -1.49 14.27
N ALA A 25 6.08 -1.91 14.39
CA ALA A 25 5.66 -3.24 13.96
C ALA A 25 5.85 -3.48 12.45
N ALA A 26 5.93 -2.42 11.63
CA ALA A 26 6.13 -2.52 10.18
C ALA A 26 7.61 -2.50 9.80
N LYS A 27 8.50 -2.30 10.77
CA LYS A 27 9.93 -2.18 10.54
C LYS A 27 10.48 -3.52 10.08
N THR A 28 11.20 -3.49 8.96
CA THR A 28 11.90 -4.65 8.40
C THR A 28 13.30 -4.25 7.96
N THR A 29 14.17 -5.24 7.77
CA THR A 29 15.50 -5.05 7.20
C THR A 29 15.51 -5.64 5.79
N LEU A 30 15.62 -4.78 4.79
CA LEU A 30 15.81 -5.17 3.40
C LEU A 30 17.28 -5.57 3.19
N PRO A 31 17.57 -6.81 2.74
CA PRO A 31 18.93 -7.26 2.50
C PRO A 31 19.56 -6.60 1.25
N GLU A 32 18.73 -6.10 0.35
CA GLU A 32 19.09 -5.41 -0.89
C GLU A 32 18.08 -4.30 -1.18
N ALA A 33 18.34 -3.48 -2.19
CA ALA A 33 17.42 -2.42 -2.60
C ALA A 33 16.15 -3.00 -3.25
N VAL A 34 15.00 -2.38 -3.00
CA VAL A 34 13.70 -2.71 -3.58
C VAL A 34 13.19 -1.47 -4.34
N GLY A 35 13.36 -1.47 -5.65
CA GLY A 35 13.05 -0.31 -6.48
C GLY A 35 13.86 0.93 -6.02
N PRO A 36 13.20 2.07 -5.72
CA PRO A 36 13.88 3.26 -5.21
C PRO A 36 14.23 3.18 -3.71
N VAL A 37 13.76 2.18 -2.99
CA VAL A 37 14.01 2.02 -1.54
C VAL A 37 15.35 1.28 -1.35
N PRO A 38 16.35 1.87 -0.67
CA PRO A 38 17.65 1.23 -0.50
C PRO A 38 17.59 0.04 0.48
N ALA A 39 18.65 -0.77 0.47
CA ALA A 39 18.87 -1.79 1.48
C ALA A 39 18.96 -1.18 2.89
N GLY A 40 18.63 -1.95 3.93
CA GLY A 40 18.62 -1.51 5.32
C GLY A 40 17.21 -1.43 5.90
N THR A 41 16.99 -0.52 6.85
CA THR A 41 15.69 -0.39 7.52
C THR A 41 14.64 0.18 6.57
N ALA A 42 13.49 -0.48 6.48
CA ALA A 42 12.29 0.00 5.80
C ALA A 42 11.03 -0.24 6.66
N TRP A 43 9.93 0.41 6.29
CA TRP A 43 8.60 0.14 6.83
C TRP A 43 7.77 -0.51 5.73
N MET A 44 7.23 -1.70 5.99
CA MET A 44 6.56 -2.52 4.99
C MET A 44 5.28 -3.14 5.54
N VAL A 45 4.25 -3.16 4.71
CA VAL A 45 3.06 -4.00 4.89
C VAL A 45 2.91 -4.90 3.67
N GLY A 46 2.60 -6.17 3.91
CA GLY A 46 2.47 -7.18 2.86
C GLY A 46 1.02 -7.51 2.52
N THR A 47 0.86 -8.44 1.58
CA THR A 47 -0.43 -9.02 1.18
C THR A 47 -1.04 -9.91 2.25
N THR A 48 -0.26 -10.34 3.25
CA THR A 48 -0.71 -11.14 4.39
C THR A 48 -1.04 -10.25 5.58
N GLN A 49 -2.20 -10.47 6.20
CA GLN A 49 -2.59 -9.75 7.41
C GLN A 49 -1.66 -10.10 8.59
N GLN A 50 -1.19 -9.07 9.28
CA GLN A 50 -0.35 -9.20 10.48
C GLN A 50 -0.94 -8.38 11.62
N ALA A 51 -0.91 -8.94 12.83
CA ALA A 51 -1.41 -8.24 14.02
C ALA A 51 -0.61 -6.94 14.26
N GLY A 52 -1.32 -5.85 14.55
CA GLY A 52 -0.71 -4.54 14.78
C GLY A 52 -0.31 -3.76 13.52
N LEU A 53 -0.51 -4.34 12.32
CA LEU A 53 -0.30 -3.66 11.05
C LEU A 53 -1.62 -3.40 10.33
N PRO A 54 -1.76 -2.24 9.66
CA PRO A 54 -2.86 -2.06 8.73
C PRO A 54 -2.71 -3.05 7.57
N TRP A 55 -3.80 -3.73 7.21
CA TRP A 55 -3.86 -4.59 6.03
C TRP A 55 -4.58 -3.83 4.93
N ILE A 56 -3.82 -3.37 3.95
CA ILE A 56 -4.24 -2.39 2.95
C ILE A 56 -4.16 -3.03 1.57
N GLY A 57 -5.16 -2.76 0.73
CA GLY A 57 -5.19 -3.21 -0.66
C GLY A 57 -6.15 -2.38 -1.50
N ALA A 58 -6.24 -2.72 -2.78
CA ALA A 58 -7.16 -2.12 -3.74
C ALA A 58 -8.36 -3.04 -3.99
N ASN A 59 -9.55 -2.45 -4.18
CA ASN A 59 -10.75 -3.19 -4.60
C ASN A 59 -11.71 -2.29 -5.40
N THR A 60 -12.62 -2.92 -6.15
CA THR A 60 -13.71 -2.29 -6.89
C THR A 60 -15.07 -2.76 -6.38
N GLN A 61 -15.20 -2.99 -5.07
CA GLN A 61 -16.38 -3.62 -4.46
C GLN A 61 -17.51 -2.64 -4.08
N HIS A 62 -17.31 -1.32 -4.22
CA HIS A 62 -18.33 -0.35 -3.87
C HIS A 62 -19.55 -0.51 -4.78
N GLU A 63 -20.74 -0.56 -4.18
CA GLU A 63 -22.00 -0.90 -4.85
C GLU A 63 -22.33 0.08 -5.98
N SER A 64 -21.88 1.33 -5.87
CA SER A 64 -22.07 2.35 -6.92
C SER A 64 -21.32 2.06 -8.22
N LEU A 65 -20.36 1.13 -8.24
CA LEU A 65 -19.61 0.77 -9.45
C LEU A 65 -20.41 -0.14 -10.38
N GLY A 66 -21.49 -0.76 -9.92
CA GLY A 66 -22.45 -1.46 -10.77
C GLY A 66 -21.94 -2.73 -11.46
N GLY A 67 -20.74 -3.23 -11.11
CA GLY A 67 -20.16 -4.44 -11.68
C GLY A 67 -18.65 -4.33 -11.94
N THR A 68 -18.14 -5.21 -12.82
CA THR A 68 -16.74 -5.19 -13.22
C THR A 68 -16.42 -3.95 -14.04
N THR A 69 -15.40 -3.21 -13.62
CA THR A 69 -14.93 -2.01 -14.30
C THR A 69 -13.39 -1.95 -14.29
N SER A 70 -12.82 -1.27 -15.27
CA SER A 70 -11.41 -0.92 -15.28
C SER A 70 -11.17 0.32 -14.45
N VAL A 71 -10.07 0.36 -13.72
CA VAL A 71 -9.67 1.53 -12.95
C VAL A 71 -8.24 1.92 -13.28
N THR A 72 -7.98 3.22 -13.27
CA THR A 72 -6.63 3.78 -13.32
C THR A 72 -6.30 4.30 -11.94
N TRP A 73 -5.16 3.86 -11.42
CA TRP A 73 -4.63 4.40 -10.18
C TRP A 73 -3.57 5.46 -10.46
N THR A 74 -3.51 6.48 -9.63
CA THR A 74 -2.52 7.55 -9.73
C THR A 74 -2.09 7.94 -8.33
N LEU A 75 -0.79 8.03 -8.11
CA LEU A 75 -0.25 8.64 -6.89
C LEU A 75 -0.35 10.16 -7.05
N THR A 76 -1.15 10.81 -6.21
CA THR A 76 -1.47 12.24 -6.35
C THR A 76 -0.53 13.16 -5.57
N GLY A 77 0.29 12.60 -4.68
CA GLY A 77 1.26 13.35 -3.92
C GLY A 77 2.15 12.44 -3.06
N PHE A 78 3.33 12.94 -2.74
CA PHE A 78 4.29 12.30 -1.86
C PHE A 78 5.09 13.36 -1.13
N GLU A 79 5.22 13.20 0.19
CA GLU A 79 5.99 14.12 1.03
C GLU A 79 6.94 13.32 1.92
N GLY A 80 8.18 13.78 1.98
CA GLY A 80 9.23 13.19 2.81
C GLY A 80 10.55 13.01 2.06
N PRO A 81 11.66 12.92 2.81
CA PRO A 81 13.00 12.80 2.23
C PRO A 81 13.30 11.39 1.71
N GLY A 82 12.50 10.40 2.09
CA GLY A 82 12.68 8.99 1.72
C GLY A 82 12.13 8.64 0.34
N ALA A 83 12.11 7.35 0.07
CA ALA A 83 11.49 6.77 -1.12
C ALA A 83 10.37 5.80 -0.72
N MET A 84 9.40 5.63 -1.61
CA MET A 84 8.30 4.67 -1.48
C MET A 84 8.15 3.90 -2.79
N VAL A 85 7.75 2.64 -2.66
CA VAL A 85 7.34 1.80 -3.78
C VAL A 85 6.14 0.95 -3.35
N VAL A 86 5.16 0.82 -4.25
CA VAL A 86 4.02 -0.09 -4.11
C VAL A 86 4.05 -1.01 -5.31
N PHE A 87 3.98 -2.31 -5.06
CA PHE A 87 4.12 -3.31 -6.09
C PHE A 87 3.29 -4.55 -5.76
N THR A 88 2.93 -5.32 -6.78
CA THR A 88 2.32 -6.64 -6.59
C THR A 88 3.37 -7.66 -6.18
N GLN A 89 2.94 -8.69 -5.46
CA GLN A 89 3.84 -9.76 -5.03
C GLN A 89 4.52 -10.43 -6.25
N GLY A 90 5.85 -10.52 -6.21
CA GLY A 90 6.62 -11.17 -7.26
C GLY A 90 6.43 -12.69 -7.30
N SER A 91 6.88 -13.30 -8.41
CA SER A 91 6.92 -14.74 -8.59
C SER A 91 8.10 -15.37 -7.83
N LEU A 92 8.20 -16.70 -7.83
CA LEU A 92 9.29 -17.40 -7.15
C LEU A 92 10.66 -16.93 -7.68
N GLY A 93 11.49 -16.35 -6.80
CA GLY A 93 12.80 -15.79 -7.14
C GLY A 93 12.78 -14.30 -7.47
N GLN A 94 11.62 -13.64 -7.48
CA GLN A 94 11.48 -12.19 -7.61
C GLN A 94 10.76 -11.60 -6.40
N ILE A 95 11.37 -10.61 -5.76
CA ILE A 95 10.77 -9.92 -4.62
C ILE A 95 9.62 -9.00 -5.08
N VAL A 96 9.77 -8.40 -6.26
CA VAL A 96 8.86 -7.39 -6.82
C VAL A 96 8.17 -7.94 -8.08
N GLY A 97 6.85 -7.81 -8.14
CA GLY A 97 6.06 -8.05 -9.34
C GLY A 97 5.90 -6.78 -10.17
N GLU A 98 4.65 -6.45 -10.50
CA GLU A 98 4.30 -5.19 -11.16
C GLU A 98 4.40 -4.02 -10.17
N GLU A 99 5.17 -3.00 -10.53
CA GLU A 99 5.19 -1.74 -9.78
C GLU A 99 3.94 -0.92 -10.11
N TRP A 100 3.20 -0.51 -9.08
CA TRP A 100 2.04 0.37 -9.21
C TRP A 100 2.41 1.83 -9.03
N PHE A 101 3.20 2.13 -7.98
CA PHE A 101 3.62 3.49 -7.66
C PHE A 101 5.07 3.52 -7.19
N ARG A 102 5.76 4.61 -7.50
CA ARG A 102 7.02 5.00 -6.89
C ARG A 102 7.00 6.46 -6.54
N ALA A 103 7.79 6.84 -5.54
CA ALA A 103 8.05 8.24 -5.23
C ALA A 103 9.40 8.39 -4.50
N SER A 104 10.04 9.54 -4.67
CA SER A 104 11.29 9.89 -3.97
C SER A 104 11.50 11.39 -3.95
N GLY A 105 12.04 11.94 -2.85
CA GLY A 105 12.51 13.33 -2.80
C GLY A 105 11.45 14.38 -3.14
N GLY A 106 10.19 14.15 -2.75
CA GLY A 106 9.06 15.06 -3.05
C GLY A 106 8.57 15.01 -4.51
N GLN A 107 9.03 14.06 -5.31
CA GLN A 107 8.54 13.81 -6.67
C GLN A 107 7.75 12.50 -6.72
N VAL A 108 6.64 12.57 -7.44
CA VAL A 108 5.75 11.47 -7.82
C VAL A 108 6.07 11.02 -9.23
#